data_AF-A0A5C2RQV9-F1
#
_entry.id   AF-A0A5C2RQV9-F1
#
_cell.length_a   1.000
_cell.length_b   1.000
_cell.length_c   1.000
_cell.angle_alpha   90.00
_cell.angle_beta   90.00
_cell.angle_gamma   90.00
#
_symmetry.space_group_name_H-M   'P 1'
#
loop_
_entity.id
_entity.type
_entity.pdbx_description
1 polymer ?
#
loop_
_entity_poly.entity_id
_entity_poly.type
_entity_poly.pdbx_seq_one_letter_code
_entity_poly.pdbx_strand_id
1 'polypeptide(L)'
;LFSWRNTHGEVRPMTRSAAMGYINQILSTGGFGTSFGHSFRIGGAGFYLGQGVSPEIMHINGRWQSLAYEVYIRAFEQVMNTHTANLAQCYVP
;
A
#
# COMPACT_ATOMS: atom_id res chain seq x y z
N LEU A 1 9.56 17.17 -8.83
CA LEU A 1 10.54 16.05 -8.84
C LEU A 1 11.08 15.90 -7.42
N PHE A 2 11.22 14.68 -6.88
CA PHE A 2 11.76 14.46 -5.54
C PHE A 2 13.29 14.32 -5.55
N SER A 3 13.97 14.66 -4.45
CA SER A 3 15.42 14.55 -4.31
C SER A 3 15.83 14.13 -2.90
N TRP A 4 17.06 13.66 -2.75
CA TRP A 4 17.67 13.35 -1.45
C TRP A 4 19.12 13.83 -1.42
N ARG A 5 19.65 14.05 -0.22
CA ARG A 5 21.08 14.37 -0.02
C ARG A 5 21.84 13.09 0.28
N ASN A 6 22.90 12.83 -0.47
CA ASN A 6 23.79 11.72 -0.15
C ASN A 6 24.72 12.06 1.02
N THR A 7 25.53 11.08 1.43
CA THR A 7 26.52 11.24 2.51
C THR A 7 27.60 12.28 2.23
N HIS A 8 27.78 12.67 0.97
CA HIS A 8 28.71 13.73 0.54
C HIS A 8 28.04 15.11 0.48
N GLY A 9 26.76 15.22 0.88
CA GLY A 9 25.99 16.47 0.87
C GLY A 9 25.41 16.85 -0.49
N GLU A 10 25.62 16.05 -1.53
CA GLU A 10 25.14 16.33 -2.88
C GLU A 10 23.65 16.02 -3.02
N VAL A 11 22.92 16.90 -3.70
CA VAL A 11 21.50 16.67 -4.03
C VAL A 11 21.42 15.73 -5.23
N ARG A 12 20.81 14.57 -5.03
CA ARG A 12 20.58 13.57 -6.07
C ARG A 12 19.08 13.45 -6.37
N PRO A 13 18.68 13.32 -7.64
CA PRO A 13 17.29 13.05 -7.97
C PRO A 13 16.88 11.70 -7.37
N MET A 14 15.66 11.64 -6.82
CA MET A 14 15.11 10.39 -6.31
C MET A 14 14.65 9.53 -7.49
N THR A 15 15.45 8.51 -7.82
CA THR A 15 15.06 7.50 -8.80
C THR A 15 14.22 6.42 -8.14
N ARG A 16 13.44 5.68 -8.94
CA ARG A 16 12.70 4.49 -8.46
C ARG A 16 13.64 3.50 -7.76
N SER A 17 14.81 3.23 -8.34
CA SER A 17 15.76 2.28 -7.78
C SER A 17 16.34 2.74 -6.45
N ALA A 18 16.64 4.03 -6.31
CA ALA A 18 17.13 4.60 -5.05
C ALA A 18 16.07 4.50 -3.94
N ALA A 19 14.83 4.91 -4.23
CA ALA A 19 13.73 4.82 -3.27
C ALA A 19 13.45 3.36 -2.86
N MET A 20 13.34 2.45 -3.83
CA MET A 20 13.08 1.03 -3.55
C MET A 20 14.23 0.37 -2.80
N GLY A 21 15.48 0.70 -3.12
CA GLY A 21 16.66 0.17 -2.42
C GLY A 21 16.65 0.56 -0.94
N TYR A 22 16.40 1.84 -0.66
CA TYR A 22 16.34 2.35 0.71
C TYR A 22 15.18 1.72 1.51
N ILE A 23 13.98 1.66 0.91
CA ILE A 23 12.82 1.04 1.55
C ILE A 23 13.08 -0.45 1.84
N ASN A 24 13.60 -1.20 0.88
CA ASN A 24 13.87 -2.63 1.06
C ASN A 24 14.98 -2.89 2.09
N GLN A 25 15.95 -1.99 2.21
CA GLN A 25 16.95 -2.04 3.28
C GLN A 25 16.26 -1.96 4.65
N ILE A 26 15.38 -0.98 4.86
CA ILE A 26 14.63 -0.83 6.12
C ILE A 26 13.77 -2.07 6.40
N LEU A 27 13.00 -2.52 5.41
CA LEU A 27 12.10 -3.67 5.55
C LEU A 27 12.88 -4.96 5.85
N SER A 28 14.02 -5.17 5.21
CA SER A 28 14.87 -6.34 5.45
C SER A 28 15.47 -6.31 6.84
N THR A 29 15.95 -5.15 7.32
CA THR A 29 16.42 -4.99 8.71
C THR A 29 15.30 -5.27 9.71
N GLY A 30 14.05 -4.94 9.38
CA GLY A 30 12.88 -5.26 10.20
C GLY A 30 12.34 -6.69 10.07
N GLY A 31 12.94 -7.56 9.25
CA GLY A 31 12.49 -8.93 9.05
C GLY A 31 11.27 -9.10 8.11
N PHE A 32 10.85 -8.04 7.41
CA PHE A 32 9.70 -8.07 6.49
C PHE A 32 10.06 -8.51 5.05
N GLY A 33 11.35 -8.64 4.76
CA GLY A 33 11.86 -9.05 3.45
C GLY A 33 11.77 -7.96 2.37
N THR A 34 11.66 -8.38 1.11
CA THR A 34 11.73 -7.49 -0.05
C THR A 34 10.34 -7.11 -0.55
N SER A 35 10.10 -5.82 -0.73
CA SER A 35 8.90 -5.27 -1.37
C SER A 35 9.18 -4.77 -2.79
N PHE A 36 8.13 -4.76 -3.61
CA PHE A 36 8.15 -4.23 -4.97
C PHE A 36 7.30 -2.98 -5.07
N GLY A 37 7.55 -2.14 -6.09
CA GLY A 37 6.72 -0.95 -6.32
C GLY A 37 5.23 -1.28 -6.50
N HIS A 38 4.91 -2.47 -7.05
CA HIS A 38 3.53 -2.96 -7.16
C HIS A 38 2.91 -3.26 -5.78
N SER A 39 3.68 -3.81 -4.85
CA SER A 39 3.25 -4.09 -3.48
C SER A 39 2.75 -2.83 -2.78
N PHE A 40 3.43 -1.70 -2.97
CA PHE A 40 3.00 -0.41 -2.41
C PHE A 40 1.69 0.10 -2.99
N ARG A 41 1.43 -0.13 -4.29
CA ARG A 41 0.14 0.24 -4.89
C ARG A 41 -1.00 -0.58 -4.32
N ILE A 42 -0.79 -1.89 -4.16
CA ILE A 42 -1.79 -2.79 -3.55
C ILE A 42 -2.02 -2.42 -2.08
N GLY A 43 -0.94 -2.30 -1.30
CA GLY A 43 -1.02 -1.98 0.12
C GLY A 43 -1.65 -0.61 0.39
N GLY A 44 -1.28 0.40 -0.40
CA GLY A 44 -1.88 1.74 -0.32
C GLY A 44 -3.37 1.72 -0.66
N ALA A 45 -3.78 0.98 -1.68
CA ALA A 45 -5.20 0.79 -2.01
C ALA A 45 -5.96 0.12 -0.86
N GLY A 46 -5.45 -0.98 -0.32
CA GLY A 46 -6.04 -1.67 0.84
C GLY A 46 -6.16 -0.77 2.06
N PHE A 47 -5.12 0.02 2.35
CA PHE A 47 -5.13 0.98 3.45
C PHE A 47 -6.26 2.00 3.31
N TYR A 48 -6.40 2.66 2.16
CA TYR A 48 -7.46 3.66 1.96
C TYR A 48 -8.86 3.06 1.95
N LEU A 49 -9.03 1.86 1.38
CA LEU A 49 -10.31 1.14 1.46
C LEU A 49 -10.70 0.84 2.91
N GLY A 50 -9.74 0.44 3.75
CA GLY A 50 -9.99 0.24 5.19
C GLY A 50 -10.35 1.52 5.95
N GLN A 51 -9.94 2.67 5.45
CA GLN A 51 -10.34 3.98 5.99
C GLN A 51 -11.70 4.46 5.44
N GLY A 52 -12.40 3.63 4.66
CA GLY A 52 -13.72 3.96 4.10
C GLY A 52 -13.68 4.83 2.85
N VAL A 53 -12.52 4.99 2.21
CA VAL A 53 -12.44 5.69 0.92
C VAL A 53 -13.18 4.88 -0.14
N SER A 54 -14.05 5.52 -0.92
CA SER A 54 -14.83 4.82 -1.92
C SER A 54 -13.93 4.21 -3.02
N PRO A 55 -14.28 3.02 -3.54
CA PRO A 55 -13.58 2.38 -4.67
C PRO A 55 -13.34 3.31 -5.86
N GLU A 56 -14.31 4.15 -6.20
CA GLU A 56 -14.24 5.08 -7.32
C GLU A 56 -13.18 6.17 -7.11
N ILE A 57 -13.10 6.73 -5.90
CA ILE A 57 -12.05 7.70 -5.53
C ILE A 57 -10.68 7.02 -5.58
N MET A 58 -10.57 5.78 -5.09
CA MET A 58 -9.32 5.02 -5.13
C MET A 58 -8.89 4.72 -6.57
N HIS A 59 -9.83 4.38 -7.46
CA HIS A 59 -9.59 4.16 -8.88
C HIS A 59 -8.98 5.39 -9.57
N ILE A 60 -9.59 6.56 -9.34
CA ILE A 60 -9.15 7.84 -9.89
C ILE A 60 -7.77 8.21 -9.34
N ASN A 61 -7.60 8.19 -8.01
CA ASN A 61 -6.35 8.56 -7.36
C ASN A 61 -5.19 7.61 -7.67
N GLY A 62 -5.49 6.31 -7.77
CA GLY A 62 -4.51 5.28 -8.09
C GLY A 62 -4.16 5.21 -9.57
N ARG A 63 -4.82 6.00 -10.44
CA ARG A 63 -4.61 6.05 -11.90
C ARG A 63 -4.62 4.65 -12.53
N TRP A 64 -5.59 3.85 -12.13
CA TRP A 64 -5.78 2.52 -12.66
C TRP A 64 -6.39 2.63 -14.05
N GLN A 65 -5.81 1.94 -15.03
CA GLN A 65 -6.30 1.98 -16.40
C GLN A 65 -7.35 0.90 -16.70
N SER A 66 -7.48 -0.08 -15.81
CA SER A 66 -8.38 -1.21 -15.98
C SER A 66 -9.09 -1.53 -14.67
N LEU A 67 -10.20 -2.27 -14.79
CA LEU A 67 -10.97 -2.80 -13.67
C LEU A 67 -10.22 -3.88 -12.86
N ALA A 68 -8.94 -4.14 -13.15
CA ALA A 68 -8.11 -5.07 -12.36
C ALA A 68 -8.01 -4.65 -10.89
N TYR A 69 -8.24 -3.37 -10.57
CA TYR A 69 -8.29 -2.88 -9.19
C TYR A 69 -9.46 -3.47 -8.37
N GLU A 70 -10.55 -3.88 -9.02
CA GLU A 70 -11.70 -4.50 -8.36
C GLU A 70 -11.33 -5.81 -7.68
N VAL A 71 -10.35 -6.55 -8.22
CA VAL A 71 -9.85 -7.78 -7.60
C VAL A 71 -9.26 -7.48 -6.22
N TYR A 72 -8.56 -6.34 -6.07
CA TYR A 72 -8.00 -5.93 -4.79
C TYR A 72 -9.07 -5.47 -3.79
N ILE A 73 -10.15 -4.85 -4.28
CA ILE A 73 -11.30 -4.49 -3.44
C ILE A 73 -12.00 -5.73 -2.92
N ARG A 74 -12.31 -6.69 -3.79
CA ARG A 74 -12.98 -7.95 -3.39
C ARG A 74 -12.14 -8.75 -2.40
N ALA A 75 -10.84 -8.86 -2.64
CA ALA A 75 -9.93 -9.51 -1.71
C ALA A 75 -9.89 -8.79 -0.36
N PHE A 76 -9.89 -7.46 -0.37
CA PHE A 76 -9.96 -6.65 0.85
C PHE A 76 -11.27 -6.88 1.63
N GLU A 77 -12.41 -6.83 0.96
CA GLU A 77 -13.73 -7.11 1.56
C GLU A 77 -13.79 -8.51 2.17
N GLN A 78 -13.26 -9.53 1.47
CA GLN A 78 -13.18 -10.90 2.00
C GLN A 78 -12.35 -10.98 3.28
N VAL A 79 -11.18 -10.34 3.30
CA VAL A 79 -10.31 -10.29 4.48
C VAL A 79 -11.02 -9.55 5.62
N MET A 80 -11.59 -8.37 5.36
CA MET A 80 -12.33 -7.61 6.36
C MET A 80 -13.49 -8.41 6.92
N ASN A 81 -14.34 -9.00 6.06
CA ASN A 81 -15.48 -9.82 6.48
C ASN A 81 -15.04 -11.01 7.35
N THR A 82 -13.92 -11.66 7.01
CA THR A 82 -13.39 -12.77 7.81
C THR A 82 -12.97 -12.32 9.21
N HIS A 83 -12.36 -11.15 9.34
CA HIS A 83 -11.85 -10.65 10.62
C HIS A 83 -12.87 -9.85 11.44
N THR A 84 -13.89 -9.27 10.81
CA THR A 84 -14.98 -8.55 11.50
C THR A 84 -16.21 -9.41 11.76
N ALA A 85 -16.38 -10.56 11.10
CA ALA A 85 -17.45 -11.51 11.40
C ALA A 85 -17.48 -11.93 12.89
N ASN A 86 -16.31 -12.01 13.53
CA ASN A 86 -16.20 -12.31 14.96
C ASN A 86 -16.55 -11.11 15.87
N LEU A 87 -16.50 -9.86 15.37
CA LEU A 87 -16.86 -8.68 16.16
C LEU A 87 -18.38 -8.56 16.33
N ALA A 88 -19.16 -8.98 15.32
CA ALA A 88 -20.62 -9.02 15.40
C ALA A 88 -21.12 -10.07 16.41
N GLN A 89 -20.35 -11.12 16.67
CA GLN A 89 -20.69 -12.18 17.62
C GLN A 89 -20.42 -11.79 19.09
N CYS A 90 -19.53 -10.82 19.32
CA CYS A 90 -19.21 -10.29 20.66
C CYS A 90 -20.09 -9.11 21.09
N TYR A 91 -20.99 -8.63 20.23
CA TYR A 91 -21.98 -7.60 20.57
C TYR A 91 -23.38 -8.19 20.46
N VAL A 92 -23.74 -9.03 21.44
CA VAL A 92 -25.12 -9.38 21.74
C VAL A 92 -25.53 -8.53 22.94
N PRO A 93 -26.60 -7.71 22.85
CA PRO A 93 -27.10 -6.94 23.99
C PRO A 93 -27.62 -7.83 25.13
#